data_AF-A0A1T4LT59-F1
#
_entry.id   AF-A0A1T4LT59-F1
#
_cell.length_a   1.000
_cell.length_b   1.000
_cell.length_c   1.000
_cell.angle_alpha   90.00
_cell.angle_beta   90.00
_cell.angle_gamma   90.00
#
_symmetry.space_group_name_H-M   'P 1'
#
loop_
_entity.id
_entity.type
_entity.pdbx_description
1 polymer ?
#
loop_
_entity_poly.entity_id
_entity_poly.type
_entity_poly.pdbx_seq_one_letter_code
_entity_poly.pdbx_strand_id
1 'polypeptide(L)'
;MAKDYLNWKVLIGALIVLGIVGFGTIKYTERPEFCTSCHEIQPAYNSWSTSTHDGVNCMECHADPGTLGLLKRKLFATKEIYKHITGQTENIEGEVPGERCLECHEEIGELKEIDQLNIPHQKHLDANVECAACHENVVHGSAGYRRPGMKVCSKCHDVYNPNKCTKCHQKVN
;
A
#
# COMPACT_ATOMS: atom_id res chain seq x y z
N MET A 1 45.47 -32.46 -10.30
CA MET A 1 44.55 -31.43 -10.82
C MET A 1 43.26 -31.47 -10.00
N ALA A 2 43.04 -30.42 -9.19
CA ALA A 2 41.79 -30.02 -8.53
C ALA A 2 40.84 -31.12 -8.00
N LYS A 3 41.29 -31.92 -7.02
CA LYS A 3 40.39 -32.69 -6.14
C LYS A 3 40.78 -32.32 -4.70
N ASP A 4 39.80 -32.01 -3.87
CA ASP A 4 39.90 -31.89 -2.39
C ASP A 4 40.04 -30.50 -1.73
N TYR A 5 39.43 -29.43 -2.27
CA TYR A 5 39.39 -28.13 -1.53
C TYR A 5 38.00 -27.56 -1.25
N LEU A 6 36.93 -28.14 -1.79
CA LEU A 6 35.58 -27.69 -1.46
C LEU A 6 35.03 -28.49 -0.28
N ASN A 7 35.59 -28.22 0.90
CA ASN A 7 35.13 -28.79 2.16
C ASN A 7 33.65 -28.42 2.36
N TRP A 8 32.78 -29.41 2.56
CA TRP A 8 31.34 -29.19 2.71
C TRP A 8 31.01 -28.16 3.82
N LYS A 9 31.87 -28.04 4.84
CA LYS A 9 31.77 -27.01 5.88
C LYS A 9 31.99 -25.59 5.35
N VAL A 10 32.93 -25.42 4.41
CA VAL A 10 33.20 -24.14 3.73
C VAL A 10 32.02 -23.78 2.83
N LEU A 11 31.43 -24.75 2.13
CA LEU A 11 30.22 -24.54 1.34
C LEU A 11 29.03 -24.11 2.19
N ILE A 12 28.80 -24.78 3.32
CA ILE A 12 27.72 -24.43 4.23
C ILE A 12 27.95 -23.06 4.86
N GLY A 13 29.18 -22.78 5.30
CA GLY A 13 29.55 -21.45 5.79
C GLY A 13 29.25 -20.37 4.74
N ALA A 14 29.62 -20.60 3.49
CA ALA A 14 29.34 -19.67 2.39
C ALA A 14 27.84 -19.51 2.13
N LEU A 15 27.06 -20.59 2.10
CA LEU A 15 25.62 -20.54 1.90
C LEU A 15 24.89 -19.81 3.04
N ILE A 16 25.32 -20.02 4.29
CA ILE A 16 24.77 -19.30 5.45
C ILE A 16 25.07 -17.80 5.34
N VAL A 17 26.31 -17.45 5.03
CA VAL A 17 26.70 -16.03 4.84
C VAL A 17 25.90 -15.41 3.70
N LEU A 18 25.76 -16.09 2.57
CA LEU A 18 24.95 -15.63 1.44
C LEU A 18 23.47 -15.48 1.83
N GLY A 19 22.92 -16.40 2.61
CA GLY A 19 21.56 -16.31 3.12
C GLY A 19 21.33 -15.10 4.02
N ILE A 20 22.25 -14.85 4.96
CA ILE A 20 22.19 -13.70 5.87
C ILE A 20 22.31 -12.38 5.09
N VAL A 21 23.31 -12.29 4.21
CA VAL A 21 23.53 -11.08 3.38
C VAL A 21 22.32 -10.84 2.47
N GLY A 22 21.84 -11.88 1.78
CA GLY A 22 20.68 -11.79 0.90
C GLY A 22 19.42 -11.33 1.64
N PHE A 23 19.13 -11.90 2.81
CA PHE A 23 18.01 -11.48 3.65
C PHE A 23 18.16 -10.01 4.11
N GLY A 24 19.37 -9.62 4.54
CA GLY A 24 19.67 -8.24 4.91
C GLY A 24 19.44 -7.26 3.76
N THR A 25 19.87 -7.60 2.55
CA THR A 25 19.63 -6.79 1.34
C THR A 25 18.15 -6.69 1.01
N ILE A 26 17.39 -7.79 1.10
CA ILE A 26 15.94 -7.79 0.89
C ILE A 26 15.24 -6.82 1.86
N LYS A 27 15.62 -6.86 3.14
CA LYS A 27 15.11 -5.99 4.21
C LYS A 27 15.57 -4.53 4.11
N TYR A 28 16.74 -4.29 3.52
CA TYR A 28 17.21 -2.93 3.28
C TYR A 28 16.47 -2.28 2.11
N THR A 29 16.27 -3.03 1.03
CA THR A 29 15.66 -2.55 -0.23
C THR A 29 14.14 -2.42 -0.19
N GLU A 30 13.51 -2.61 0.98
CA GLU A 30 12.09 -2.31 1.22
C GLU A 30 11.87 -1.01 1.99
N ARG A 31 12.94 -0.33 2.43
CA ARG A 31 12.82 0.88 3.23
C ARG A 31 12.40 2.09 2.37
N PRO A 32 11.59 3.03 2.90
CA PRO A 32 11.21 4.23 2.17
C PRO A 32 12.41 5.00 1.61
N GLU A 33 13.50 5.11 2.36
CA GLU A 33 14.71 5.83 1.95
C GLU A 33 15.39 5.15 0.75
N PHE A 34 15.34 3.82 0.67
CA PHE A 34 15.84 3.11 -0.50
C PHE A 34 14.99 3.42 -1.73
N CYS A 35 13.66 3.45 -1.59
CA CYS A 35 12.75 3.75 -2.69
C CYS A 35 13.01 5.15 -3.28
N THR A 36 13.40 6.14 -2.46
CA THR A 36 13.75 7.50 -2.93
C THR A 36 15.03 7.58 -3.75
N SER A 37 15.81 6.50 -3.83
CA SER A 37 16.95 6.46 -4.75
C SER A 37 16.53 6.48 -6.21
N CYS A 38 15.26 6.14 -6.51
CA CYS A 38 14.63 6.32 -7.81
C CYS A 38 13.85 7.65 -7.82
N HIS A 39 14.14 8.53 -8.77
CA HIS A 39 13.50 9.84 -8.86
C HIS A 39 12.00 9.72 -9.21
N GLU A 40 11.60 8.64 -9.87
CA GLU A 40 10.22 8.33 -10.22
C GLU A 40 9.33 8.14 -8.99
N ILE A 41 9.91 7.67 -7.88
CA ILE A 41 9.20 7.40 -6.63
C ILE A 41 9.26 8.61 -5.68
N GLN A 42 10.13 9.58 -5.95
CA GLN A 42 10.34 10.72 -5.08
C GLN A 42 9.06 11.55 -4.80
N PRO A 43 8.15 11.80 -5.77
CA PRO A 43 6.87 12.45 -5.48
C PRO A 43 6.02 11.68 -4.48
N ALA A 44 5.96 10.35 -4.62
CA ALA A 44 5.21 9.46 -3.75
C ALA A 44 5.79 9.42 -2.33
N TYR A 45 7.12 9.47 -2.20
CA TYR A 45 7.78 9.59 -0.90
C TYR A 45 7.49 10.93 -0.22
N ASN A 46 7.54 12.04 -0.95
CA ASN A 46 7.31 13.38 -0.39
C ASN A 46 5.90 13.52 0.18
N SER A 47 4.90 12.91 -0.48
CA SER A 47 3.54 12.88 0.06
C SER A 47 3.44 11.95 1.27
N TRP A 48 4.08 10.76 1.21
CA TRP A 48 4.14 9.82 2.31
C TRP A 48 4.72 10.44 3.59
N SER A 49 5.85 11.17 3.47
CA SER A 49 6.56 11.79 4.60
C SER A 49 5.79 12.91 5.30
N THR A 50 4.66 13.34 4.74
CA THR A 50 3.76 14.34 5.34
C THR A 50 2.34 13.80 5.57
N SER A 51 2.14 12.51 5.29
CA SER A 51 0.87 11.82 5.43
C SER A 51 0.65 11.35 6.87
N THR A 52 -0.52 10.74 7.12
CA THR A 52 -0.81 10.07 8.40
C THR A 52 -0.07 8.73 8.56
N HIS A 53 0.65 8.29 7.53
CA HIS A 53 1.32 6.99 7.45
C HIS A 53 2.85 7.13 7.27
N ASP A 54 3.43 8.27 7.65
CA ASP A 54 4.88 8.55 7.54
C ASP A 54 5.78 7.64 8.42
N GLY A 55 5.19 6.84 9.29
CA GLY A 55 5.86 5.78 10.05
C GLY A 55 5.65 4.37 9.49
N VAL A 56 4.85 4.19 8.44
CA VAL A 56 4.49 2.89 7.85
C VAL A 56 5.38 2.61 6.65
N ASN A 57 5.98 1.42 6.59
CA ASN A 57 6.87 1.07 5.47
C ASN A 57 6.08 0.96 4.15
N CYS A 58 6.64 1.44 3.03
CA CYS A 58 5.99 1.41 1.71
C CYS A 58 5.44 0.02 1.33
N MET A 59 6.16 -1.03 1.71
CA MET A 59 5.84 -2.42 1.35
C MET A 59 4.71 -3.01 2.19
N GLU A 60 4.36 -2.42 3.33
CA GLU A 60 3.18 -2.84 4.09
C GLU A 60 1.89 -2.60 3.29
N CYS A 61 1.90 -1.60 2.39
CA CYS A 61 0.81 -1.36 1.45
C CYS A 61 1.07 -1.98 0.06
N HIS A 62 2.30 -1.90 -0.46
CA HIS A 62 2.61 -2.24 -1.86
C HIS A 62 3.12 -3.68 -2.10
N ALA A 63 3.19 -4.54 -1.08
CA ALA A 63 3.49 -5.98 -1.23
C ALA A 63 2.53 -6.86 -0.45
N ASP A 64 2.21 -8.04 -1.00
CA ASP A 64 1.61 -9.21 -0.30
C ASP A 64 2.26 -9.39 1.10
N PRO A 65 1.48 -9.66 2.17
CA PRO A 65 2.04 -9.77 3.51
C PRO A 65 3.00 -10.95 3.61
N GLY A 66 3.94 -10.86 4.56
CA GLY A 66 4.93 -11.89 4.81
C GLY A 66 6.07 -11.93 3.78
N THR A 67 6.99 -12.87 4.00
CA THR A 67 8.25 -12.95 3.24
C THR A 67 8.07 -13.36 1.78
N LEU A 68 7.11 -14.25 1.50
CA LEU A 68 6.80 -14.68 0.14
C LEU A 68 6.20 -13.54 -0.68
N GLY A 69 5.35 -12.74 -0.05
CA GLY A 69 4.72 -11.61 -0.71
C GLY A 69 5.71 -10.51 -1.08
N LEU A 70 6.62 -10.21 -0.15
CA LEU A 70 7.77 -9.33 -0.42
C LEU A 70 8.63 -9.85 -1.58
N LEU A 71 8.95 -11.16 -1.60
CA LEU A 71 9.74 -11.75 -2.69
C LEU A 71 9.03 -11.62 -4.03
N LYS A 72 7.72 -11.91 -4.08
CA LYS A 72 6.89 -11.74 -5.26
C LYS A 72 6.92 -10.30 -5.76
N ARG A 73 6.74 -9.32 -4.88
CA ARG A 73 6.80 -7.90 -5.26
C ARG A 73 8.17 -7.47 -5.80
N LYS A 74 9.27 -7.98 -5.22
CA LYS A 74 10.63 -7.74 -5.74
C LYS A 74 10.84 -8.33 -7.13
N LEU A 75 10.28 -9.52 -7.41
CA LEU A 75 10.29 -10.08 -8.76
C LEU A 75 9.54 -9.17 -9.75
N PHE A 76 8.38 -8.62 -9.36
CA PHE A 76 7.65 -7.66 -10.20
C PHE A 76 8.36 -6.32 -10.36
N ALA A 77 9.12 -5.87 -9.36
CA ALA A 77 9.91 -4.64 -9.42
C ALA A 77 10.96 -4.65 -10.55
N THR A 78 11.37 -5.83 -11.03
CA THR A 78 12.25 -5.93 -12.20
C THR A 78 11.66 -5.25 -13.44
N LYS A 79 10.32 -5.21 -13.57
CA LYS A 79 9.64 -4.47 -14.64
C LYS A 79 9.80 -2.96 -14.48
N GLU A 80 9.78 -2.45 -13.26
CA GLU A 80 10.02 -1.02 -12.97
C GLU A 80 11.47 -0.64 -13.31
N ILE A 81 12.44 -1.49 -12.97
CA ILE A 81 13.85 -1.28 -13.35
C ILE A 81 14.00 -1.27 -14.88
N TYR A 82 13.35 -2.21 -15.58
CA TYR A 82 13.35 -2.23 -17.04
C TYR A 82 12.73 -0.95 -17.62
N LYS A 83 11.61 -0.50 -17.07
CA LYS A 83 10.95 0.77 -17.47
C LYS A 83 11.86 1.97 -17.27
N HIS A 84 12.53 2.06 -16.12
CA HIS A 84 13.53 3.10 -15.84
C HIS A 84 14.65 3.12 -16.89
N ILE A 85 15.30 1.97 -17.13
CA ILE A 85 16.43 1.87 -18.07
C ILE A 85 16.01 2.17 -19.51
N THR A 86 14.79 1.80 -19.90
CA THR A 86 14.26 2.04 -21.26
C THR A 86 13.55 3.39 -21.42
N GLY A 87 13.46 4.20 -20.36
CA GLY A 87 12.78 5.50 -20.37
C GLY A 87 11.26 5.41 -20.46
N GLN A 88 10.66 4.24 -20.27
CA GLN A 88 9.21 4.00 -20.32
C GLN A 88 8.57 4.19 -18.94
N THR A 89 8.75 5.37 -18.35
CA THR A 89 8.39 5.67 -16.95
C THR A 89 7.02 6.33 -16.79
N GLU A 90 6.25 6.43 -17.87
CA GLU A 90 4.87 6.93 -17.81
C GLU A 90 3.98 5.95 -17.01
N ASN A 91 3.17 6.50 -16.10
CA ASN A 91 2.17 5.77 -15.30
C ASN A 91 2.74 4.61 -14.47
N ILE A 92 3.70 4.90 -13.59
CA ILE A 92 4.10 3.96 -12.54
C ILE A 92 3.04 4.00 -11.44
N GLU A 93 2.03 3.15 -11.58
CA GLU A 93 0.97 2.98 -10.60
C GLU A 93 1.27 1.79 -9.69
N GLY A 94 1.16 2.01 -8.38
CA GLY A 94 1.21 0.96 -7.38
C GLY A 94 -0.20 0.54 -7.01
N GLU A 95 -0.52 -0.73 -7.17
CA GLU A 95 -1.80 -1.29 -6.70
C GLU A 95 -1.76 -1.46 -5.17
N VAL A 96 -2.83 -1.01 -4.50
CA VAL A 96 -3.04 -1.19 -3.06
C VAL A 96 -4.47 -1.66 -2.85
N PRO A 97 -4.69 -2.98 -2.79
CA PRO A 97 -6.01 -3.54 -2.48
C PRO A 97 -6.51 -3.12 -1.10
N GLY A 98 -7.82 -3.03 -0.89
CA GLY A 98 -8.41 -2.66 0.39
C GLY A 98 -8.06 -3.61 1.55
N GLU A 99 -7.81 -4.88 1.24
CA GLU A 99 -7.31 -5.88 2.20
C GLU A 99 -6.03 -5.43 2.91
N ARG A 100 -5.20 -4.59 2.26
CA ARG A 100 -3.98 -4.02 2.85
C ARG A 100 -4.26 -3.09 4.00
N CYS A 101 -5.32 -2.32 3.87
CA CYS A 101 -5.77 -1.44 4.94
C CYS A 101 -6.22 -2.28 6.14
N LEU A 102 -6.89 -3.41 5.89
CA LEU A 102 -7.47 -4.27 6.93
C LEU A 102 -6.43 -5.06 7.74
N GLU A 103 -5.19 -5.23 7.25
CA GLU A 103 -4.09 -5.80 8.04
C GLU A 103 -3.81 -5.00 9.33
N CYS A 104 -4.07 -3.69 9.31
CA CYS A 104 -3.93 -2.80 10.48
C CYS A 104 -5.26 -2.22 10.96
N HIS A 105 -6.27 -2.13 10.09
CA HIS A 105 -7.58 -1.53 10.36
C HIS A 105 -8.73 -2.55 10.34
N GLU A 106 -8.49 -3.74 10.88
CA GLU A 106 -9.44 -4.88 10.87
C GLU A 106 -10.84 -4.48 11.34
N GLU A 107 -10.95 -3.74 12.45
CA GLU A 107 -12.22 -3.36 13.06
C GLU A 107 -13.05 -2.37 12.22
N ILE A 108 -12.44 -1.68 11.25
CA ILE A 108 -13.13 -0.66 10.44
C ILE A 108 -14.17 -1.30 9.51
N GLY A 109 -13.94 -2.54 9.05
CA GLY A 109 -14.87 -3.23 8.15
C GLY A 109 -16.29 -3.33 8.71
N GLU A 110 -16.41 -3.47 10.03
CA GLU A 110 -17.69 -3.63 10.73
C GLU A 110 -18.33 -2.30 11.16
N LEU A 111 -17.63 -1.16 10.98
CA LEU A 111 -18.14 0.14 11.38
C LEU A 111 -19.32 0.56 10.51
N LYS A 112 -20.46 0.79 11.16
CA LYS A 112 -21.71 1.24 10.52
C LYS A 112 -21.84 2.75 10.47
N GLU A 113 -21.25 3.41 11.45
CA GLU A 113 -21.47 4.82 11.73
C GLU A 113 -20.15 5.49 12.07
N ILE A 114 -19.95 6.71 11.56
CA ILE A 114 -18.78 7.54 11.82
C ILE A 114 -19.21 8.99 11.95
N ASP A 115 -18.90 9.62 13.08
CA ASP A 115 -19.35 10.97 13.44
C ASP A 115 -20.87 11.15 13.28
N GLN A 116 -21.31 11.94 12.29
CA GLN A 116 -22.71 12.24 11.96
C GLN A 116 -23.14 11.52 10.68
N LEU A 117 -22.40 10.48 10.25
CA LEU A 117 -22.67 9.74 9.03
C LEU A 117 -22.96 8.27 9.30
N ASN A 118 -23.94 7.74 8.57
CA ASN A 118 -24.25 6.31 8.50
C ASN A 118 -23.64 5.75 7.20
N ILE A 119 -22.41 5.22 7.32
CA ILE A 119 -21.65 4.63 6.22
C ILE A 119 -21.30 3.20 6.64
N PRO A 120 -22.16 2.20 6.33
CA PRO A 120 -21.88 0.82 6.66
C PRO A 120 -20.78 0.26 5.78
N HIS A 121 -19.54 0.23 6.29
CA HIS A 121 -18.37 -0.22 5.55
C HIS A 121 -18.55 -1.64 5.03
N GLN A 122 -19.09 -2.55 5.84
CA GLN A 122 -19.36 -3.93 5.41
C GLN A 122 -20.21 -4.02 4.14
N LYS A 123 -21.25 -3.18 4.01
CA LYS A 123 -22.08 -3.18 2.78
C LYS A 123 -21.33 -2.70 1.54
N HIS A 124 -20.34 -1.83 1.72
CA HIS A 124 -19.50 -1.35 0.63
C HIS A 124 -18.43 -2.40 0.28
N LEU A 125 -17.86 -3.08 1.28
CA LEU A 125 -16.95 -4.20 1.10
C LEU A 125 -17.64 -5.37 0.37
N ASP A 126 -18.86 -5.74 0.76
CA ASP A 126 -19.67 -6.78 0.10
C ASP A 126 -19.98 -6.42 -1.37
N ALA A 127 -19.97 -5.13 -1.71
CA ALA A 127 -20.15 -4.60 -3.06
C ALA A 127 -18.82 -4.43 -3.82
N ASN A 128 -17.70 -4.96 -3.29
CA ASN A 128 -16.34 -4.82 -3.83
C ASN A 128 -15.90 -3.35 -4.01
N VAL A 129 -16.29 -2.47 -3.09
CA VAL A 129 -15.81 -1.09 -3.08
C VAL A 129 -14.50 -1.01 -2.30
N GLU A 130 -13.43 -0.65 -2.99
CA GLU A 130 -12.11 -0.46 -2.40
C GLU A 130 -12.07 0.71 -1.42
N CYS A 131 -11.25 0.60 -0.37
CA CYS A 131 -11.09 1.66 0.64
C CYS A 131 -10.70 3.00 0.00
N ALA A 132 -9.78 2.95 -0.97
CA ALA A 132 -9.27 4.11 -1.71
C ALA A 132 -10.31 4.75 -2.65
N ALA A 133 -11.44 4.08 -2.94
CA ALA A 133 -12.52 4.67 -3.74
C ALA A 133 -13.15 5.87 -3.03
N CYS A 134 -13.14 5.85 -1.68
CA CYS A 134 -13.59 6.95 -0.84
C CYS A 134 -12.43 7.68 -0.16
N HIS A 135 -11.50 6.92 0.43
CA HIS A 135 -10.29 7.45 1.04
C HIS A 135 -9.22 7.66 -0.04
N GLU A 136 -9.55 8.49 -1.02
CA GLU A 136 -8.61 8.91 -2.06
C GLU A 136 -7.44 9.65 -1.38
N ASN A 137 -6.21 9.39 -1.78
CA ASN A 137 -5.03 10.16 -1.34
C ASN A 137 -4.66 10.07 0.14
N VAL A 138 -4.91 8.94 0.82
CA VAL A 138 -4.46 8.70 2.21
C VAL A 138 -2.96 8.94 2.39
N VAL A 139 -2.16 8.47 1.43
CA VAL A 139 -0.69 8.56 1.43
C VAL A 139 -0.16 9.39 0.26
N HIS A 140 -0.72 9.21 -0.94
CA HIS A 140 -0.21 9.80 -2.19
C HIS A 140 -0.98 11.01 -2.71
N GLY A 141 -1.37 11.93 -1.83
CA GLY A 141 -1.87 13.25 -2.29
C GLY A 141 -1.66 14.37 -1.28
N SER A 142 -2.52 15.38 -1.35
CA SER A 142 -2.31 16.63 -0.61
C SER A 142 -2.58 16.47 0.89
N ALA A 143 -1.69 17.04 1.71
CA ALA A 143 -1.81 17.03 3.17
C ALA A 143 -3.19 17.55 3.63
N GLY A 144 -3.83 16.81 4.54
CA GLY A 144 -5.07 17.22 5.21
C GLY A 144 -6.38 16.67 4.63
N TYR A 145 -6.35 15.91 3.53
CA TYR A 145 -7.54 15.17 3.08
C TYR A 145 -7.84 14.01 4.03
N ARG A 146 -8.87 14.16 4.86
CA ARG A 146 -9.21 13.18 5.90
C ARG A 146 -10.60 12.58 5.75
N ARG A 147 -11.48 13.21 4.96
CA ARG A 147 -12.88 12.79 4.83
C ARG A 147 -13.38 12.91 3.39
N PRO A 148 -14.04 11.88 2.86
CA PRO A 148 -14.69 11.95 1.56
C PRO A 148 -15.77 13.03 1.56
N GLY A 149 -15.73 13.93 0.58
CA GLY A 149 -16.82 14.87 0.34
C GLY A 149 -18.02 14.19 -0.33
N MET A 150 -19.19 14.82 -0.32
CA MET A 150 -20.41 14.29 -0.98
C MET A 150 -20.21 13.93 -2.47
N LYS A 151 -19.28 14.59 -3.16
CA LYS A 151 -18.92 14.31 -4.57
C LYS A 151 -18.38 12.89 -4.77
N VAL A 152 -17.72 12.31 -3.76
CA VAL A 152 -17.28 10.91 -3.81
C VAL A 152 -18.50 9.99 -3.80
N CYS A 153 -19.41 10.21 -2.86
CA CYS A 153 -20.63 9.43 -2.73
C CYS A 153 -21.53 9.55 -3.97
N SER A 154 -21.55 10.71 -4.63
CA SER A 154 -22.34 10.94 -5.84
C SER A 154 -21.91 10.11 -7.05
N LYS A 155 -20.71 9.48 -7.00
CA LYS A 155 -20.27 8.56 -8.06
C LYS A 155 -21.18 7.33 -8.15
N CYS A 156 -21.81 6.94 -7.05
CA CYS A 156 -22.66 5.73 -6.96
C CYS A 156 -24.06 5.99 -6.37
N HIS A 157 -24.23 7.05 -5.57
CA HIS A 157 -25.47 7.35 -4.85
C HIS A 157 -26.13 8.65 -5.33
N ASP A 158 -27.47 8.70 -5.24
CA ASP A 158 -28.28 9.91 -5.48
C ASP A 158 -28.22 10.85 -4.27
N VAL A 159 -27.12 11.62 -4.15
CA VAL A 159 -26.83 12.47 -2.97
C VAL A 159 -27.53 13.82 -2.96
N TYR A 160 -28.12 14.25 -4.08
CA TYR A 160 -28.76 15.56 -4.21
C TYR A 160 -30.28 15.50 -3.98
N ASN A 161 -30.79 14.33 -3.60
CA ASN A 161 -32.20 14.13 -3.30
C ASN A 161 -32.55 14.63 -1.89
N PRO A 162 -33.31 15.73 -1.75
CA PRO A 162 -33.58 16.36 -0.45
C PRO A 162 -34.42 15.47 0.48
N ASN A 163 -35.08 14.45 -0.06
CA ASN A 163 -35.91 13.53 0.73
C ASN A 163 -35.12 12.35 1.31
N LYS A 164 -33.81 12.24 1.04
CA LYS A 164 -32.97 11.09 1.43
C LYS A 164 -31.78 11.47 2.32
N CYS A 165 -31.68 12.72 2.77
CA CYS A 165 -30.55 13.21 3.56
C CYS A 165 -30.24 12.32 4.78
N THR A 166 -31.29 11.84 5.46
CA THR A 166 -31.16 11.02 6.68
C THR A 166 -30.72 9.58 6.45
N LYS A 167 -30.58 9.14 5.18
CA LYS A 167 -30.00 7.83 4.89
C LYS A 167 -28.51 7.80 5.17
N CYS A 168 -27.84 8.94 4.96
CA CYS A 168 -26.41 9.09 5.14
C CYS A 168 -26.08 9.99 6.32
N HIS A 169 -26.88 11.03 6.60
CA HIS A 169 -26.66 11.92 7.74
C HIS A 169 -27.49 11.48 8.94
N GLN A 170 -26.84 11.29 10.07
CA GLN A 170 -27.51 11.07 11.34
C GLN A 170 -28.32 12.32 11.71
N LYS A 171 -29.52 12.14 12.27
CA LYS A 171 -30.25 13.24 12.87
C LYS A 171 -29.52 13.64 14.15
N VAL A 172 -28.91 14.82 14.14
CA VAL A 172 -28.34 15.42 15.35
C VAL A 172 -29.52 15.89 16.20
N ASN A 173 -29.63 15.39 17.43
CA ASN A 173 -30.57 15.91 18.43
C ASN A 173 -30.06 17.25 18.98
#